data_AF-A0AB35BG67-F1
#
_entry.id   AF-A0AB35BG67-F1
#
_cell.length_a   1.000
_cell.length_b   1.000
_cell.length_c   1.000
_cell.angle_alpha   90.00
_cell.angle_beta   90.00
_cell.angle_gamma   90.00
#
_symmetry.space_group_name_H-M   'P 1'
#
loop_
_entity.id
_entity.type
_entity.pdbx_description
1 polymer ?
#
loop_
_entity_poly.entity_id
_entity_poly.type
_entity_poly.pdbx_seq_one_letter_code
_entity_poly.pdbx_strand_id
1 'polypeptide(L)' 'MNPHDQKLLNFARRWEPFGGPEAADLLIEFGMTPSRFAERLKELGWRRRRSIPGGE' A
#
# COMPACT_ATOMS: atom_id res chain seq x y z
N MET A 1 -14.27 1.44 10.77
CA MET A 1 -13.16 1.68 9.82
C MET A 1 -12.34 2.82 10.39
N ASN A 2 -11.08 2.59 10.77
CA ASN A 2 -10.27 3.66 11.34
C ASN A 2 -9.81 4.63 10.24
N PRO A 3 -9.63 5.92 10.55
CA PRO A 3 -9.08 6.89 9.60
C PRO A 3 -7.67 6.46 9.10
N HIS A 4 -6.95 5.69 9.92
CA HIS A 4 -5.67 5.08 9.54
C HIS A 4 -5.82 4.06 8.40
N ASP A 5 -6.87 3.23 8.44
CA ASP A 5 -7.15 2.23 7.40
C ASP A 5 -7.49 2.90 6.07
N GLN A 6 -8.26 3.99 6.11
CA GLN A 6 -8.58 4.78 4.92
C GLN A 6 -7.33 5.40 4.29
N LYS A 7 -6.41 5.93 5.10
CA LYS A 7 -5.12 6.43 4.59
C LYS A 7 -4.31 5.32 3.93
N LEU A 8 -4.21 4.14 4.55
CA LEU A 8 -3.52 2.99 3.96
C LEU A 8 -4.11 2.61 2.59
N LEU A 9 -5.44 2.50 2.50
CA LEU A 9 -6.14 2.12 1.27
C LEU A 9 -5.97 3.17 0.16
N ASN A 10 -6.03 4.46 0.53
CA ASN A 10 -5.81 5.56 -0.41
C ASN A 10 -4.37 5.55 -0.93
N PHE A 11 -3.40 5.38 -0.03
CA PHE A 11 -1.99 5.28 -0.38
C PHE A 11 -1.74 4.08 -1.30
N ALA A 12 -2.22 2.88 -0.94
CA ALA A 12 -2.09 1.68 -1.75
C ALA A 12 -2.70 1.85 -3.16
N ARG A 13 -3.81 2.59 -3.28
CA ARG A 13 -4.46 2.89 -4.56
C ARG A 13 -3.67 3.90 -5.39
N ARG A 14 -3.03 4.89 -4.76
CA ARG A 14 -2.14 5.84 -5.44
C ARG A 14 -0.89 5.17 -6.01
N TRP A 15 -0.42 4.13 -5.33
CA TRP A 15 0.73 3.33 -5.73
C TRP A 15 0.37 2.11 -6.61
N GLU A 16 -0.91 1.88 -6.92
CA GLU A 16 -1.37 0.80 -7.82
C GLU A 16 -0.62 0.79 -9.18
N PRO A 17 -0.44 1.93 -9.89
CA PRO A 17 0.26 1.92 -11.17
C PRO A 17 1.79 1.74 -11.05
N PHE A 18 2.37 1.98 -9.87
CA PHE A 18 3.81 1.91 -9.63
C PHE A 18 4.26 0.57 -9.02
N GLY A 19 3.34 -0.38 -8.80
CA GLY A 19 3.65 -1.69 -8.21
C GLY A 19 3.65 -1.73 -6.68
N GLY A 20 3.42 -0.59 -6.03
CA GLY A 20 3.35 -0.43 -4.59
C GLY A 20 4.31 0.63 -4.06
N PRO A 21 4.08 1.13 -2.84
CA PRO A 21 4.95 2.12 -2.22
C PRO A 21 6.29 1.53 -1.79
N GLU A 22 7.34 2.34 -1.89
CA GLU A 22 8.67 2.00 -1.35
C GLU A 22 8.71 2.02 0.18
N ALA A 23 9.67 1.30 0.73
CA ALA A 23 9.88 1.22 2.17
C ALA A 23 10.17 2.59 2.79
N ALA A 24 10.89 3.47 2.08
CA ALA A 24 11.24 4.81 2.54
C ALA A 24 10.00 5.69 2.68
N ASP A 25 9.15 5.76 1.66
CA ASP A 25 7.89 6.51 1.69
C ASP A 25 6.97 6.05 2.81
N LEU A 26 6.82 4.74 3.00
CA LEU A 26 6.01 4.18 4.09
C LEU A 26 6.57 4.53 5.47
N LEU A 27 7.89 4.57 5.62
CA LEU A 27 8.53 4.97 6.87
C LEU A 27 8.35 6.48 7.12
N ILE A 28 8.39 7.32 6.08
CA ILE A 28 8.24 8.77 6.19
C ILE A 28 6.77 9.16 6.47
N GLU A 29 5.82 8.60 5.70
CA GLU A 29 4.39 8.96 5.81
C GLU A 29 3.69 8.27 6.98
N PHE A 30 4.03 7.01 7.24
CA PHE A 30 3.32 6.17 8.20
C PHE A 30 4.19 5.68 9.37
N GLY A 31 5.51 5.87 9.32
CA GLY A 31 6.42 5.33 10.34
C GLY A 31 6.43 3.81 10.39
N MET A 32 6.03 3.13 9.30
CA MET A 32 5.89 1.68 9.29
C MET A 32 6.69 1.00 8.18
N THR A 33 7.05 -0.26 8.42
CA THR A 33 7.71 -1.08 7.41
C THR A 33 6.72 -1.57 6.35
N PRO A 34 7.19 -1.83 5.11
CA PRO A 34 6.36 -2.36 4.02
C PRO A 34 5.67 -3.67 4.38
N SER A 35 6.31 -4.53 5.18
CA SER A 35 5.71 -5.76 5.68
C SER A 35 4.46 -5.49 6.51
N ARG A 36 4.55 -4.53 7.45
CA ARG A 36 3.42 -4.14 8.32
C ARG A 36 2.28 -3.53 7.50
N PHE A 37 2.62 -2.71 6.51
CA PHE A 37 1.65 -2.13 5.59
C PHE A 37 0.91 -3.22 4.77
N ALA A 38 1.63 -4.19 4.23
CA ALA A 38 1.07 -5.31 3.48
C ALA A 38 0.17 -6.21 4.35
N GLU A 39 0.56 -6.45 5.61
CA GLU A 39 -0.29 -7.16 6.58
C GLU A 39 -1.60 -6.42 6.81
N ARG A 40 -1.55 -5.10 7.05
CA ARG A 40 -2.76 -4.30 7.24
C ARG A 40 -3.67 -4.31 6.01
N LEU A 41 -3.10 -4.20 4.81
CA LEU A 41 -3.88 -4.29 3.58
C LEU A 41 -4.59 -5.66 3.44
N LYS A 42 -3.94 -6.75 3.85
CA LYS A 42 -4.56 -8.07 3.91
C LYS A 42 -5.70 -8.13 4.92
N GLU A 43 -5.52 -7.59 6.13
CA GLU A 43 -6.58 -7.53 7.15
C GLU A 43 -7.80 -6.74 6.66
N LEU A 44 -7.57 -5.67 5.90
CA LEU A 44 -8.62 -4.84 5.29
C LEU A 44 -9.28 -5.49 4.08
N GLY A 45 -8.85 -6.69 3.68
CA GLY A 45 -9.38 -7.38 2.50
C GLY A 45 -8.98 -6.70 1.19
N TRP A 46 -7.95 -5.85 1.19
CA TRP A 46 -7.47 -5.19 -0.01
C TRP A 46 -6.81 -6.22 -0.93
N ARG A 47 -7.59 -6.69 -1.90
CA ARG A 47 -7.11 -7.59 -2.94
C ARG A 47 -6.39 -6.76 -3.99
N ARG A 48 -5.05 -6.83 -4.02
CA ARG A 48 -4.23 -6.17 -5.04
C ARG A 48 -4.76 -6.58 -6.42
N ARG A 49 -5.35 -5.63 -7.16
CA ARG A 49 -5.67 -5.85 -8.58
C ARG A 49 -4.32 -6.11 -9.24
N ARG A 50 -4.12 -7.30 -9.80
CA ARG A 50 -2.86 -7.71 -10.44
C ARG A 50 -2.59 -6.73 -11.59
N SER A 51 -1.83 -5.67 -11.31
CA SER A 51 -1.30 -4.80 -12.35
C SER A 51 -0.19 -5.57 -13.06
N ILE A 52 -0.33 -5.61 -14.38
CA ILE A 52 0.48 -6.36 -15.34
C ILE A 52 1.90 -5.75 -15.35
N PRO A 53 2.98 -6.55 -15.36
CA PRO A 53 4.32 -6.00 -15.54
C PRO A 53 4.45 -5.51 -16.99
N GLY A 54 4.65 -4.21 -17.18
CA GLY A 54 4.89 -3.64 -18.50
C GLY A 54 5.51 -2.25 -18.43
N GLY A 55 6.81 -2.18 -18.76
CA GLY A 55 7.58 -0.99 -19.12
C GLY A 55 8.56 -0.54 -18.04
N GLU A 56 9.88 -0.58 -18.20
CA GLU A 56 10.83 -1.03 -19.24
C GLU A 56 12.17 -1.26 -18.52
#